data_AF-A0A2V6L2U1-F1
#
_entry.id   AF-A0A2V6L2U1-F1
#
_cell.length_a   1.000
_cell.length_b   1.000
_cell.length_c   1.000
_cell.angle_alpha   90.00
_cell.angle_beta   90.00
_cell.angle_gamma   90.00
#
_symmetry.space_group_name_H-M   'P 1'
#
loop_
_entity.id
_entity.type
_entity.pdbx_description
1 polymer ?
#
loop_
_entity_poly.entity_id
_entity_poly.type
_entity_poly.pdbx_seq_one_letter_code
_entity_poly.pdbx_strand_id
1 'polypeptide(L)' 'MHRFYISPENWNPGALALTGSEAHHARDVLRVRRGEKVVLFNGQGRE' A
#
# COMPACT_ATOMS: atom_id res chain seq x y z
N MET A 1 9.33 7.65 -4.60
CA MET A 1 8.33 7.32 -3.58
C MET A 1 7.54 6.11 -4.06
N HIS A 2 7.61 4.95 -3.38
CA HIS A 2 6.88 3.76 -3.82
C HIS A 2 5.37 3.94 -3.62
N ARG A 3 4.59 3.55 -4.62
CA ARG A 3 3.13 3.67 -4.62
C ARG A 3 2.54 2.28 -4.72
N PHE A 4 1.53 2.00 -3.90
CA PHE A 4 0.86 0.71 -3.86
C PHE A 4 -0.65 0.87 -3.98
N TYR A 5 -1.26 -0.04 -4.71
CA TYR A 5 -2.69 -0.04 -4.92
C TYR A 5 -3.40 -0.79 -3.79
N ILE A 6 -4.47 -0.19 -3.27
CA ILE A 6 -5.43 -0.88 -2.40
C ILE A 6 -6.79 -0.78 -3.08
N SER A 7 -7.41 -1.93 -3.37
CA SER A 7 -8.76 -1.97 -3.92
C SER A 7 -9.72 -1.13 -3.07
N PRO A 8 -10.61 -0.31 -3.66
CA PRO A 8 -11.56 0.51 -2.91
C PRO A 8 -12.35 -0.23 -1.83
N GLU A 9 -12.71 -1.49 -2.09
CA GLU A 9 -13.39 -2.39 -1.15
C GLU A 9 -12.59 -2.68 0.13
N ASN A 10 -11.25 -2.63 0.06
CA ASN A 10 -10.33 -2.84 1.17
C ASN A 10 -9.79 -1.52 1.74
N TRP A 11 -10.26 -0.37 1.25
CA TRP A 11 -9.81 0.94 1.70
C TRP A 11 -10.39 1.29 3.07
N ASN A 12 -9.64 0.99 4.13
CA ASN A 12 -9.96 1.36 5.50
C ASN A 12 -8.99 2.44 6.03
N PRO A 13 -9.39 3.72 6.09
CA PRO A 13 -8.53 4.80 6.57
C PRO A 13 -7.96 4.62 7.98
N GLY A 14 -8.66 3.87 8.85
CA GLY A 14 -8.19 3.58 10.21
C GLY A 14 -7.18 2.43 10.29
N ALA A 15 -7.06 1.64 9.23
CA ALA A 15 -6.19 0.47 9.18
C ALA A 15 -5.83 0.10 7.74
N LEU A 16 -5.15 1.02 7.03
CA LEU A 16 -4.70 0.75 5.66
C LEU A 16 -3.67 -0.38 5.67
N ALA A 17 -3.92 -1.42 4.88
CA ALA A 17 -3.07 -2.59 4.81
C ALA A 17 -2.88 -3.03 3.36
N LEU A 18 -1.63 -3.31 2.99
CA LEU A 18 -1.33 -4.04 1.77
C LEU A 18 -1.60 -5.52 1.99
N THR A 19 -2.19 -6.16 0.98
CA THR A 19 -2.47 -7.59 0.96
C THR A 19 -1.99 -8.20 -0.35
N GLY A 20 -1.82 -9.52 -0.38
CA GLY A 20 -1.47 -10.24 -1.61
C GLY A 20 -0.16 -9.76 -2.25
N SER A 21 -0.20 -9.50 -3.56
CA SER A 21 0.97 -9.12 -4.35
C SER A 21 1.62 -7.81 -3.91
N GLU A 22 0.82 -6.82 -3.51
CA GLU A 22 1.35 -5.51 -3.11
C GLU A 22 2.16 -5.61 -1.80
N ALA A 23 1.71 -6.43 -0.85
CA ALA A 23 2.46 -6.69 0.37
C ALA A 23 3.79 -7.42 0.09
N HIS A 24 3.75 -8.42 -0.81
CA HIS A 24 4.95 -9.13 -1.24
C HIS A 24 5.94 -8.19 -1.94
N HIS A 25 5.45 -7.37 -2.86
CA HIS A 25 6.28 -6.40 -3.57
C HIS A 25 6.92 -5.39 -2.62
N ALA A 26 6.15 -4.84 -1.66
CA ALA A 26 6.66 -3.91 -0.66
C ALA A 26 7.76 -4.55 0.23
N ARG A 27 7.48 -5.73 0.79
CA ARG A 27 8.35 -6.36 1.80
C ARG A 27 9.51 -7.14 1.21
N ASP A 28 9.27 -7.94 0.19
CA ASP A 28 10.22 -8.98 -0.24
C ASP A 28 11.08 -8.50 -1.43
N VAL A 29 10.48 -7.72 -2.33
CA VAL A 29 11.15 -7.17 -3.52
C VAL A 29 11.78 -5.81 -3.23
N LEU A 30 10.98 -4.84 -2.76
CA LEU A 30 11.46 -3.48 -2.47
C LEU A 30 12.09 -3.35 -1.09
N ARG A 31 11.80 -4.28 -0.18
CA ARG A 31 12.37 -4.34 1.19
C ARG A 31 12.12 -3.07 1.99
N VAL A 32 10.93 -2.48 1.81
CA VAL A 32 10.47 -1.30 2.56
C VAL A 32 10.53 -1.58 4.06
N ARG A 33 11.16 -0.69 4.80
CA ARG A 33 11.33 -0.81 6.26
C ARG A 33 10.36 0.06 7.03
N ARG A 34 10.20 -0.25 8.31
CA ARG A 34 9.47 0.62 9.25
C ARG A 34 10.09 2.02 9.25
N GLY A 35 9.24 3.04 9.18
CA GLY A 35 9.65 4.45 9.11
C GLY A 35 9.86 4.98 7.69
N GLU A 36 9.90 4.10 6.68
CA GLU A 36 9.88 4.55 5.28
C GLU A 36 8.49 5.00 4.86
N LYS A 37 8.45 6.07 4.07
CA LYS A 37 7.21 6.64 3.53
C LYS A 37 6.88 5.99 2.20
N VAL A 38 5.63 5.57 2.06
CA VAL A 38 5.03 5.05 0.83
C VAL A 38 3.69 5.73 0.61
N VAL A 39 3.19 5.69 -0.62
CA VAL A 39 1.85 6.18 -0.97
C VAL A 39 0.95 4.98 -1.21
N LEU A 40 -0.24 5.01 -0.63
CA LEU A 40 -1.27 4.01 -0.87
C LEU A 40 -2.35 4.69 -1.69
N PHE A 41 -2.88 4.10 -2.75
CA PHE A 41 -3.94 4.73 -3.55
C PHE A 41 -4.99 3.72 -3.98
N ASN A 42 -6.22 4.19 -4.20
CA ASN A 42 -7.34 3.31 -4.54
C ASN A 42 -7.91 3.50 -5.95
N GLY A 43 -7.34 4.40 -6.75
CA GLY A 43 -7.80 4.68 -8.12
C GLY A 43 -9.12 5.44 -8.20
N GLN A 44 -9.70 5.87 -7.08
CA GLN A 44 -10.93 6.67 -7.00
C GLN A 44 -10.67 8.08 -6.47
N GLY A 45 -9.46 8.60 -6.68
CA GLY A 45 -9.03 9.91 -6.19
C GLY A 45 -8.66 9.94 -4.70
N ARG A 46 -8.49 8.78 -4.05
CA ARG A 46 -7.92 8.71 -2.70
C ARG A 46 -6.50 8.14 -2.75
N GLU A 47 -5.59 8.84 -2.08
CA GLU A 47 -4.19 8.45 -1.85
C GLU A 47 -3.70 8.86 -0.45
#